data_AF-A0A9E5EDP1-F1
#
_entry.id   AF-A0A9E5EDP1-F1
#
_cell.length_a   1.000
_cell.length_b   1.000
_cell.length_c   1.000
_cell.angle_alpha   90.00
_cell.angle_beta   90.00
_cell.angle_gamma   90.00
#
_symmetry.space_group_name_H-M   'P 1'
#
loop_
_entity.id
_entity.type
_entity.pdbx_description
1 polymer ?
#
loop_
_entity_poly.entity_id
_entity_poly.type
_entity_poly.pdbx_seq_one_letter_code
_entity_poly.pdbx_strand_id
1 'polypeptide(L)'
;MDRLVKKSVGSVAYEITYREHFVIPMGLSEHMPHSDSSYVTVGLESGGARASTGYVFQRIQRWADEAEQQIRKGSSVSGHKRDSWMIRKMDQLFLRVLENHPERAPEIFTKLFSMNDTGTVIRFMSDEPTVKDIMRIICVLPPGIFIKELVKGIFR
;
A
#
# COMPACT_ATOMS: atom_id res chain seq x y z
N MET A 1 19.12 7.09 -6.06
CA MET A 1 18.61 8.39 -6.56
C MET A 1 19.69 9.21 -7.25
N ASP A 2 20.89 9.36 -6.69
CA ASP A 2 21.99 10.16 -7.29
C ASP A 2 22.32 9.77 -8.75
N ARG A 3 22.29 8.47 -9.06
CA ARG A 3 22.46 7.97 -10.44
C ARG A 3 21.35 8.42 -11.39
N LEU A 4 20.11 8.54 -10.91
CA LEU A 4 18.97 9.02 -11.70
C LEU A 4 19.06 10.54 -11.92
N VAL A 5 19.38 11.30 -10.86
CA VAL A 5 19.61 12.75 -10.97
C VAL A 5 20.70 13.04 -11.99
N LYS A 6 21.85 12.35 -11.89
CA LYS A 6 22.96 12.48 -12.85
C LYS A 6 22.56 12.12 -14.28
N LYS A 7 21.69 11.12 -14.46
CA LYS A 7 21.14 10.77 -15.78
C LYS A 7 20.23 11.86 -16.35
N SER A 8 19.40 12.49 -15.52
CA SER A 8 18.44 13.52 -15.94
C SER A 8 19.10 14.86 -16.28
N VAL A 9 20.12 15.28 -15.53
CA VAL A 9 20.82 16.55 -15.74
C VAL A 9 21.98 16.46 -16.75
N GLY A 10 22.44 15.25 -17.09
CA GLY A 10 23.48 15.02 -18.07
C GLY A 10 24.84 15.59 -17.65
N SER A 11 25.41 16.47 -18.48
CA SER A 11 26.70 17.15 -18.24
C SER A 11 26.58 18.51 -17.54
N VAL A 12 25.37 18.96 -17.24
CA VAL A 12 25.14 20.26 -16.57
C VAL A 12 25.68 20.17 -15.14
N ALA A 13 26.46 21.17 -14.73
CA ALA A 13 26.91 21.30 -13.34
C ALA A 13 25.70 21.50 -12.42
N TYR A 14 25.62 20.72 -11.35
CA TYR A 14 24.55 20.79 -10.37
C TYR A 14 25.11 20.61 -8.96
N GLU A 15 24.39 21.15 -7.99
CA GLU A 15 24.66 20.98 -6.57
C GLU A 15 23.40 20.45 -5.89
N ILE A 16 23.56 19.44 -5.03
CA ILE A 16 22.46 18.95 -4.20
C ILE A 16 22.43 19.82 -2.94
N THR A 17 21.47 20.74 -2.87
CA THR A 17 21.33 21.65 -1.73
C THR A 17 20.55 21.05 -0.55
N TYR A 18 19.73 20.03 -0.81
CA TYR A 18 18.88 19.40 0.20
C TYR A 18 18.64 17.91 -0.10
N ARG A 19 18.55 17.10 0.94
CA ARG A 19 18.13 15.69 0.87
C ARG A 19 17.14 15.41 2.00
N GLU A 20 16.04 14.78 1.65
CA GLU A 20 15.08 14.25 2.60
C GLU A 20 14.93 12.73 2.43
N HIS A 21 14.56 12.08 3.52
CA HIS A 21 14.23 10.67 3.54
C HIS A 21 13.01 10.48 4.45
N PHE A 22 11.95 9.91 3.91
CA PHE A 22 10.73 9.59 4.65
C PHE A 22 10.60 8.09 4.82
N VAL A 23 10.17 7.70 6.02
CA VAL A 23 9.76 6.32 6.32
C VAL A 23 8.25 6.33 6.50
N ILE A 24 7.54 5.68 5.59
CA ILE A 24 6.09 5.43 5.75
C ILE A 24 5.97 4.07 6.45
N PRO A 25 5.40 4.01 7.67
CA PRO A 25 5.24 2.74 8.36
C PRO A 25 4.29 1.83 7.57
N MET A 26 4.70 0.57 7.38
CA MET A 26 3.83 -0.50 6.91
C MET A 26 3.34 -1.27 8.14
N GLY A 27 2.04 -1.49 8.25
CA GLY A 27 1.47 -2.11 9.43
C GLY A 27 -0.04 -2.24 9.36
N LEU A 28 -0.56 -3.18 10.14
CA LEU A 28 -1.99 -3.31 10.34
C LEU A 28 -2.43 -2.18 11.28
N SER A 29 -3.12 -1.19 10.74
CA SER A 29 -3.80 -0.19 11.57
C SER A 29 -5.23 -0.65 11.84
N GLU A 30 -5.57 -0.81 13.11
CA GLU A 30 -6.96 -0.89 13.52
C GLU A 30 -7.48 0.53 13.68
N HIS A 31 -8.14 1.05 12.65
CA HIS A 31 -8.85 2.31 12.79
C HIS A 31 -9.98 2.13 13.81
N MET A 32 -9.84 2.79 14.96
CA MET A 32 -10.94 2.96 15.90
C MET A 32 -11.79 4.14 15.43
N PRO A 33 -13.08 3.93 15.11
CA PRO A 33 -13.96 5.04 14.79
C PRO A 33 -14.07 5.97 16.00
N HIS A 34 -13.89 7.27 15.77
CA HIS A 34 -14.17 8.27 16.80
C HIS A 34 -15.68 8.33 17.08
N SER A 35 -16.04 8.63 18.32
CA SER A 35 -17.44 8.74 18.77
C SER A 35 -18.10 10.07 18.40
N ASP A 36 -17.33 11.06 17.96
CA ASP A 36 -17.84 12.38 17.58
C ASP A 36 -18.40 12.37 16.15
N SER A 37 -19.64 12.81 15.98
CA SER A 37 -20.33 12.84 14.70
C SER A 37 -20.12 14.14 13.91
N SER A 38 -19.44 15.14 14.47
CA SER A 38 -19.24 16.45 13.86
C SER A 38 -18.08 16.52 12.87
N TYR A 39 -17.16 15.55 12.90
CA TYR A 39 -16.02 15.47 11.99
C TYR A 39 -15.69 14.02 11.63
N VAL A 40 -14.93 13.86 10.54
CA VAL A 40 -14.40 12.58 10.07
C VAL A 40 -12.90 12.71 9.91
N THR A 41 -12.13 11.72 10.37
CA THR A 41 -10.68 11.68 10.18
C THR A 41 -10.33 10.88 8.93
N VAL A 42 -9.33 11.35 8.18
CA VAL A 42 -8.98 10.84 6.85
C VAL A 42 -7.47 10.90 6.69
N GLY A 43 -6.91 9.90 6.00
CA GLY A 43 -5.50 9.87 5.64
C GLY A 43 -4.80 8.69 6.30
N LEU A 44 -3.47 8.79 6.42
CA LEU A 44 -2.61 7.69 6.86
C LEU A 44 -3.05 7.07 8.19
N GLU A 45 -3.38 7.91 9.18
CA GLU A 45 -3.78 7.47 10.53
C GLU A 45 -5.24 6.99 10.63
N SER A 46 -6.04 7.20 9.59
CA SER A 46 -7.47 6.88 9.57
C SER A 46 -7.84 5.76 8.60
N GLY A 47 -6.96 4.77 8.44
CA GLY A 47 -7.17 3.64 7.53
C GLY A 47 -7.03 4.00 6.04
N GLY A 48 -6.45 5.17 5.74
CA GLY A 48 -6.27 5.66 4.39
C GLY A 48 -5.07 5.06 3.67
N ALA A 49 -4.16 4.36 4.35
CA ALA A 49 -3.05 3.64 3.70
C ALA A 49 -3.29 2.14 3.68
N ARG A 50 -2.90 1.50 2.58
CA ARG A 50 -2.86 0.04 2.52
C ARG A 50 -1.73 -0.50 3.40
N ALA A 51 -2.06 -1.41 4.30
CA ALA A 51 -1.17 -1.91 5.35
C ALA A 51 0.18 -2.44 4.83
N SER A 52 0.17 -3.18 3.72
CA SER A 52 1.36 -3.85 3.17
C SER A 52 2.21 -3.00 2.20
N THR A 53 1.72 -1.83 1.77
CA THR A 53 2.39 -1.02 0.74
C THR A 53 2.57 0.44 1.12
N GLY A 54 1.88 0.92 2.16
CA GLY A 54 1.86 2.34 2.53
C GLY A 54 1.19 3.26 1.50
N TYR A 55 0.56 2.70 0.46
CA TYR A 55 -0.04 3.48 -0.60
C TYR A 55 -1.35 4.12 -0.14
N VAL A 56 -1.41 5.46 -0.21
CA VAL A 56 -2.49 6.28 0.42
C VAL A 56 -3.20 7.20 -0.59
N PHE A 57 -2.52 7.61 -1.66
CA PHE A 57 -2.97 8.70 -2.52
C PHE A 57 -4.30 8.40 -3.24
N GLN A 58 -4.41 7.24 -3.89
CA GLN A 58 -5.65 6.87 -4.58
C GLN A 58 -6.80 6.59 -3.61
N ARG A 59 -6.51 6.07 -2.41
CA ARG A 59 -7.51 5.84 -1.36
C ARG A 59 -8.13 7.17 -0.88
N ILE A 60 -7.30 8.19 -0.66
CA ILE A 60 -7.77 9.54 -0.28
C ILE A 60 -8.63 10.14 -1.39
N GLN A 61 -8.24 10.03 -2.65
CA GLN A 61 -9.04 10.56 -3.77
C GLN A 61 -10.40 9.88 -3.86
N ARG A 62 -10.46 8.54 -3.80
CA ARG A 62 -11.73 7.81 -3.80
C ARG A 62 -12.62 8.20 -2.60
N TRP A 63 -12.02 8.34 -1.42
CA TRP A 63 -12.76 8.83 -0.25
C TRP A 63 -13.34 10.22 -0.48
N ALA A 64 -12.57 11.14 -1.08
CA ALA A 64 -13.03 12.50 -1.36
C ALA A 64 -14.22 12.52 -2.34
N ASP A 65 -14.19 11.68 -3.38
CA ASP A 65 -15.29 11.52 -4.32
C ASP A 65 -16.56 10.97 -3.64
N GLU A 66 -16.41 10.00 -2.74
CA GLU A 66 -17.52 9.45 -1.96
C GLU A 66 -18.10 10.47 -0.97
N ALA A 67 -17.23 11.24 -0.32
CA ALA A 67 -17.60 12.30 0.62
C ALA A 67 -18.39 13.41 -0.09
N GLU A 68 -17.97 13.84 -1.29
CA GLU A 68 -18.71 14.82 -2.11
C GLU A 68 -20.14 14.35 -2.37
N GLN A 69 -20.32 13.08 -2.74
CA GLN A 69 -21.63 12.53 -3.04
C GLN A 69 -22.51 12.43 -1.79
N GLN A 70 -21.93 12.10 -0.64
CA GLN A 70 -22.64 12.03 0.64
C GLN A 70 -23.11 13.42 1.07
N ILE A 71 -22.23 14.42 0.99
CA ILE A 71 -22.54 15.81 1.32
C ILE A 71 -23.68 16.33 0.44
N ARG A 72 -23.63 16.09 -0.87
CA ARG A 72 -24.69 16.52 -1.80
C ARG A 72 -26.05 15.88 -1.52
N LYS A 73 -26.06 14.69 -0.93
CA LYS A 73 -27.29 13.99 -0.52
C LYS A 73 -27.75 14.39 0.89
N GLY A 74 -27.07 15.31 1.57
CA GLY A 74 -27.36 15.67 2.96
C GLY A 74 -27.09 14.53 3.94
N SER A 75 -26.27 13.55 3.57
CA SER A 75 -25.90 12.41 4.41
C SER A 75 -24.62 12.70 5.19
N SER A 76 -24.46 12.06 6.35
CA SER A 76 -23.21 12.11 7.10
C SER A 76 -22.06 11.53 6.27
N VAL A 77 -20.88 12.16 6.37
CA VAL A 77 -19.67 11.66 5.71
C VAL A 77 -19.15 10.44 6.48
N SER A 78 -18.79 9.38 5.77
CA SER A 78 -18.11 8.21 6.36
C SER A 78 -16.59 8.31 6.21
N GLY A 79 -15.84 7.71 7.13
CA GLY A 79 -14.39 7.52 6.97
C GLY A 79 -14.03 6.51 5.87
N HIS A 80 -12.75 6.14 5.81
CA HIS A 80 -12.27 5.11 4.87
C HIS A 80 -13.00 3.79 5.08
N LYS A 81 -13.42 3.17 3.97
CA LYS A 81 -14.02 1.83 4.00
C LYS A 81 -12.99 0.82 4.48
N ARG A 82 -13.45 -0.16 5.26
CA ARG A 82 -12.60 -1.27 5.70
C ARG A 82 -12.27 -2.15 4.50
N ASP A 83 -10.99 -2.50 4.34
CA ASP A 83 -10.54 -3.40 3.28
C ASP A 83 -11.28 -4.76 3.35
N SER A 84 -11.46 -5.41 2.20
CA SER A 84 -12.10 -6.73 2.15
C SER A 84 -11.31 -7.77 2.96
N TRP A 85 -11.99 -8.84 3.40
CA TRP A 85 -11.35 -9.91 4.18
C TRP A 85 -10.12 -10.50 3.46
N MET A 86 -10.23 -10.69 2.14
CA MET A 86 -9.14 -11.23 1.32
C MET A 86 -7.93 -10.30 1.29
N ILE A 87 -8.13 -9.00 1.05
CA ILE A 87 -7.04 -8.00 1.02
C ILE A 87 -6.33 -7.96 2.38
N ARG A 88 -7.09 -7.93 3.48
CA ARG A 88 -6.50 -7.96 4.83
C ARG A 88 -5.67 -9.22 5.08
N LYS A 89 -6.12 -10.39 4.60
CA LYS A 89 -5.36 -11.65 4.74
C LYS A 89 -4.08 -11.64 3.91
N MET A 90 -4.13 -11.11 2.69
CA MET A 90 -2.93 -10.92 1.88
C MET A 90 -1.95 -9.96 2.54
N ASP A 91 -2.43 -8.85 3.08
CA ASP A 91 -1.59 -7.86 3.75
C ASP A 91 -0.96 -8.44 5.03
N GLN A 92 -1.73 -9.17 5.83
CA GLN A 92 -1.21 -9.91 6.99
C GLN A 92 -0.09 -10.88 6.61
N LEU A 93 -0.28 -11.66 5.54
CA LEU A 93 0.74 -12.59 5.07
C LEU A 93 1.99 -11.86 4.57
N PHE A 94 1.80 -10.81 3.76
CA PHE A 94 2.89 -10.03 3.20
C PHE A 94 3.72 -9.36 4.29
N LEU A 95 3.07 -8.71 5.26
CA LEU A 95 3.73 -8.10 6.41
C LEU A 95 4.48 -9.14 7.25
N ARG A 96 3.89 -10.31 7.50
CA ARG A 96 4.57 -11.40 8.22
C ARG A 96 5.82 -11.89 7.48
N VAL A 97 5.77 -12.00 6.16
CA VAL A 97 6.95 -12.37 5.36
C VAL A 97 8.04 -11.32 5.52
N LEU A 98 7.70 -10.04 5.44
CA LEU A 98 8.67 -8.96 5.63
C LEU A 98 9.23 -8.89 7.05
N GLU A 99 8.41 -9.17 8.05
CA GLU A 99 8.81 -9.19 9.46
C GLU A 99 9.75 -10.37 9.76
N ASN A 100 9.45 -11.56 9.24
CA ASN A 100 10.23 -12.78 9.48
C ASN A 100 11.46 -12.93 8.56
N HIS A 101 11.45 -12.28 7.40
CA HIS A 101 12.51 -12.35 6.39
C HIS A 101 12.85 -10.96 5.83
N PRO A 102 13.26 -9.98 6.67
CA PRO A 102 13.52 -8.61 6.24
C PRO A 102 14.64 -8.52 5.19
N GLU A 103 15.60 -9.45 5.19
CA GLU A 103 16.66 -9.57 4.19
C GLU A 103 16.13 -9.90 2.78
N ARG A 104 14.92 -10.45 2.67
CA ARG A 104 14.25 -10.75 1.40
C ARG A 104 13.42 -9.58 0.89
N ALA A 105 13.18 -8.55 1.69
CA ALA A 105 12.37 -7.39 1.32
C ALA A 105 12.84 -6.72 0.02
N PRO A 106 14.15 -6.45 -0.20
CA PRO A 106 14.62 -5.85 -1.46
C PRO A 106 14.28 -6.70 -2.69
N GLU A 107 14.39 -8.03 -2.60
CA GLU A 107 14.02 -8.92 -3.71
C GLU A 107 12.52 -8.87 -3.98
N ILE A 108 11.69 -8.95 -2.93
CA ILE A 108 10.23 -8.94 -3.03
C ILE A 108 9.76 -7.67 -3.74
N PHE A 109 10.22 -6.50 -3.27
CA PHE A 109 9.85 -5.23 -3.89
C PHE A 109 10.42 -5.09 -5.30
N THR A 110 11.67 -5.49 -5.53
CA THR A 110 12.26 -5.45 -6.88
C THR A 110 11.45 -6.28 -7.87
N LYS A 111 11.05 -7.51 -7.50
CA LYS A 111 10.21 -8.36 -8.35
C LYS A 111 8.83 -7.76 -8.59
N LEU A 112 8.18 -7.22 -7.55
CA LEU A 112 6.89 -6.56 -7.67
C LEU A 112 6.94 -5.38 -8.65
N PHE A 113 7.95 -4.51 -8.54
CA PHE A 113 8.09 -3.32 -9.38
C PHE A 113 8.71 -3.59 -10.75
N SER A 114 9.32 -4.76 -10.97
CA SER A 114 9.86 -5.18 -12.27
C SER A 114 8.81 -5.81 -13.18
N MET A 115 7.55 -5.87 -12.76
CA MET A 115 6.46 -6.36 -13.60
C MET A 115 6.22 -5.43 -14.79
N ASN A 116 6.15 -5.99 -15.99
CA ASN A 116 5.88 -5.23 -17.23
C ASN A 116 4.49 -4.57 -17.24
N ASP A 117 3.53 -5.09 -16.45
CA ASP A 117 2.20 -4.52 -16.32
C ASP A 117 2.12 -3.61 -15.09
N THR A 118 2.46 -2.33 -15.30
CA THR A 118 2.38 -1.30 -14.25
C THR A 118 0.96 -1.13 -13.73
N GLY A 119 -0.07 -1.34 -14.56
CA GLY A 119 -1.47 -1.24 -14.16
C GLY A 119 -1.85 -2.29 -13.11
N THR A 120 -1.36 -3.53 -13.26
CA THR A 120 -1.52 -4.58 -12.24
C THR A 120 -0.87 -4.18 -10.92
N VAL A 121 0.35 -3.63 -10.96
CA VAL A 121 1.07 -3.20 -9.74
C VAL A 121 0.32 -2.06 -9.04
N ILE A 122 -0.11 -1.04 -9.78
CA ILE A 122 -0.86 0.10 -9.22
C ILE A 122 -2.16 -0.39 -8.58
N ARG A 123 -3.01 -1.12 -9.33
CA ARG A 123 -4.29 -1.64 -8.80
C ARG A 123 -4.12 -2.49 -7.57
N PHE A 124 -3.07 -3.31 -7.54
CA PHE A 124 -2.73 -4.05 -6.35
C PHE A 124 -2.40 -3.09 -5.21
N MET A 125 -1.38 -2.23 -5.34
CA MET A 125 -0.99 -1.29 -4.28
C MET A 125 -2.17 -0.43 -3.78
N SER A 126 -3.10 -0.10 -4.66
CA SER A 126 -4.30 0.71 -4.40
C SER A 126 -5.55 -0.10 -4.01
N ASP A 127 -5.39 -1.32 -3.50
CA ASP A 127 -6.46 -2.13 -2.88
C ASP A 127 -7.68 -2.44 -3.78
N GLU A 128 -7.51 -2.30 -5.10
CA GLU A 128 -8.48 -2.67 -6.13
C GLU A 128 -7.92 -3.71 -7.12
N PRO A 129 -7.19 -4.76 -6.67
CA PRO A 129 -6.72 -5.76 -7.59
C PRO A 129 -7.90 -6.59 -8.10
N THR A 130 -7.90 -6.87 -9.41
CA THR A 130 -8.73 -7.94 -9.95
C THR A 130 -8.17 -9.30 -9.53
N VAL A 131 -8.96 -10.37 -9.63
CA VAL A 131 -8.48 -11.74 -9.40
C VAL A 131 -7.26 -12.05 -10.29
N LYS A 132 -7.25 -11.54 -11.52
CA LYS A 132 -6.12 -11.67 -12.45
C LYS A 132 -4.87 -10.95 -11.96
N ASP A 133 -5.02 -9.78 -11.36
CA ASP A 133 -3.91 -9.02 -10.77
C ASP A 133 -3.29 -9.79 -9.61
N ILE A 134 -4.13 -10.34 -8.72
CA ILE A 134 -3.69 -11.18 -7.58
C ILE A 134 -2.88 -12.38 -8.08
N MET A 135 -3.41 -13.13 -9.04
CA MET A 135 -2.72 -14.32 -9.56
C MET A 135 -1.37 -13.98 -10.19
N ARG A 136 -1.29 -12.91 -10.98
CA ARG A 136 -0.03 -12.45 -11.57
C ARG A 136 1.01 -12.12 -10.50
N ILE A 137 0.60 -11.44 -9.44
CA ILE A 137 1.51 -11.05 -8.36
C ILE A 137 2.00 -12.27 -7.61
N ILE A 138 1.12 -13.23 -7.31
CA ILE A 138 1.52 -14.50 -6.69
C ILE A 138 2.56 -15.24 -7.55
N CYS A 139 2.41 -15.25 -8.87
CA CYS A 139 3.37 -15.89 -9.77
C CYS A 139 4.73 -15.18 -9.84
N VAL A 140 4.77 -13.87 -9.61
CA VAL A 140 6.00 -13.07 -9.71
C VAL A 140 6.77 -13.07 -8.38
N LEU A 141 6.06 -12.99 -7.26
CA LEU A 141 6.67 -12.99 -5.94
C LEU A 141 7.26 -14.37 -5.61
N PRO A 142 8.30 -14.48 -4.77
CA PRO A 142 8.93 -15.76 -4.46
C PRO A 142 7.95 -16.67 -3.69
N PRO A 143 7.32 -17.69 -4.30
CA PRO A 143 6.16 -18.34 -3.69
C PRO A 143 6.54 -19.17 -2.46
N GLY A 144 7.77 -19.71 -2.42
CA GLY A 144 8.23 -20.58 -1.33
C GLY A 144 8.22 -19.91 0.04
N ILE A 145 8.66 -18.66 0.15
CA ILE A 145 8.66 -17.93 1.44
C ILE A 145 7.24 -17.58 1.88
N PHE A 146 6.37 -17.19 0.94
CA PHE A 146 4.96 -16.87 1.23
C PHE A 146 4.18 -18.12 1.67
N ILE A 147 4.37 -19.26 0.99
CA ILE A 147 3.73 -20.53 1.37
C ILE A 147 4.24 -20.99 2.75
N LYS A 148 5.54 -20.89 3.01
CA LYS A 148 6.12 -21.25 4.31
C LYS A 148 5.49 -20.45 5.46
N GLU A 149 5.37 -19.14 5.31
CA GLU A 149 4.77 -18.26 6.32
C GLU A 149 3.24 -18.38 6.41
N LEU A 150 2.58 -18.76 5.31
CA LEU A 150 1.16 -19.08 5.30
C LEU A 150 0.90 -20.33 6.14
N VAL A 151 1.61 -21.42 5.88
CA VAL A 151 1.51 -22.69 6.62
C VAL A 151 1.81 -22.46 8.10
N LYS A 152 2.95 -21.82 8.42
CA LYS A 152 3.34 -21.51 9.81
C LYS A 152 2.28 -20.72 10.58
N GLY A 153 1.54 -19.84 9.91
CA GLY A 153 0.48 -19.07 10.55
C GLY A 153 -0.89 -19.75 10.64
N ILE A 154 -1.09 -20.90 10.00
CA ILE A 154 -2.28 -21.74 10.17
C ILE A 154 -2.11 -22.68 11.38
N PHE A 155 -0.87 -23.12 11.64
CA PHE A 155 -0.51 -24.04 12.73
C PHE A 155 -0.14 -23.34 14.05
N ARG A 156 -0.57 -22.09 14.24
CA ARG A 156 -0.32 -21.28 15.45
C ARG A 156 -1.64 -20.76 15.99
#